data_AF-A0A060BNC3-F1
#
_entry.id   AF-A0A060BNC3-F1
#
_cell.length_a   1.000
_cell.length_b   1.000
_cell.length_c   1.000
_cell.angle_alpha   90.00
_cell.angle_beta   90.00
_cell.angle_gamma   90.00
#
_symmetry.space_group_name_H-M   'P 1'
#
loop_
_entity.id
_entity.type
_entity.pdbx_description
1 polymer ?
#
loop_
_entity_poly.entity_id
_entity_poly.type
_entity_poly.pdbx_seq_one_letter_code
_entity_poly.pdbx_strand_id
1 'polypeptide(L)'
;ESDNDRITAPKAPVTSDEFADEIREQLKYTQGVTPQQATASDVYVAAAAAVRRHLVDAWMKTQKDMVSGDTKAVGYLSAEFLMGKQLSNALLNAGLTEQFDDAVKTLGFEPQQIVDAEYEPG
;
A
#
# COMPACT_ATOMS: atom_id res chain seq x y z
N GLU A 1 23.17 -8.97 -26.07
CA GLU A 1 23.54 -9.46 -24.73
C GLU A 1 24.32 -8.34 -24.06
N SER A 2 24.03 -7.83 -22.87
CA SER A 2 23.21 -8.27 -21.75
C SER A 2 22.65 -7.01 -21.08
N ASP A 3 21.34 -6.79 -21.14
CA ASP A 3 20.74 -5.66 -20.43
C ASP A 3 20.45 -6.11 -18.99
N ASN A 4 21.06 -5.37 -18.07
CA ASN A 4 21.16 -5.71 -16.66
C ASN A 4 19.79 -5.51 -16.01
N ASP A 5 19.06 -6.61 -15.85
CA ASP A 5 17.77 -6.74 -15.16
C ASP A 5 17.95 -6.39 -13.67
N ARG A 6 18.15 -5.10 -13.39
CA ARG A 6 18.01 -4.55 -12.05
C ARG A 6 16.54 -4.74 -11.71
N ILE A 7 16.28 -5.50 -10.65
CA ILE A 7 15.00 -5.53 -9.96
C ILE A 7 14.77 -4.11 -9.42
N THR A 8 14.34 -3.20 -10.29
CA THR A 8 13.90 -1.87 -9.92
C THR A 8 12.47 -2.01 -9.44
N ALA A 9 12.14 -1.38 -8.31
CA ALA A 9 10.77 -1.31 -7.82
C ALA A 9 9.82 -0.93 -8.98
N PRO A 10 8.59 -1.48 -9.02
CA PRO A 10 7.65 -1.19 -10.09
C PRO A 10 7.49 0.33 -10.20
N LYS A 11 7.50 0.85 -11.44
CA LYS A 11 7.27 2.28 -11.69
C LYS A 11 5.92 2.65 -11.08
N ALA A 12 5.91 3.70 -10.26
CA ALA A 12 4.72 4.12 -9.54
C ALA A 12 3.51 4.23 -10.49
N PRO A 13 2.38 3.58 -10.18
CA PRO A 13 1.21 3.56 -11.06
C PRO A 13 0.51 4.92 -11.16
N VAL A 14 0.76 5.82 -10.20
CA VAL A 14 0.13 7.13 -10.07
C VAL A 14 1.15 8.18 -9.61
N THR A 15 0.81 9.45 -9.79
CA THR A 15 1.54 10.60 -9.26
C THR A 15 1.25 10.82 -7.77
N SER A 16 2.09 11.59 -7.07
CA SER A 16 1.89 11.93 -5.65
C SER A 16 0.58 12.71 -5.42
N ASP A 17 0.20 13.59 -6.37
CA ASP A 17 -1.04 14.37 -6.28
C ASP A 17 -2.28 13.46 -6.43
N GLU A 18 -2.27 12.56 -7.41
CA GLU A 18 -3.34 11.56 -7.58
C GLU A 18 -3.45 10.66 -6.34
N PHE A 19 -2.32 10.26 -5.77
CA PHE A 19 -2.33 9.45 -4.55
C PHE A 19 -2.84 10.22 -3.33
N ALA A 20 -2.53 11.51 -3.22
CA ALA A 20 -3.11 12.39 -2.19
C ALA A 20 -4.63 12.53 -2.34
N ASP A 21 -5.13 12.60 -3.58
CA ASP A 21 -6.55 12.60 -3.88
C ASP A 21 -7.22 11.28 -3.49
N GLU A 22 -6.60 10.14 -3.78
CA GLU A 22 -7.10 8.83 -3.36
C GLU A 22 -7.21 8.72 -1.83
N ILE A 23 -6.20 9.16 -1.09
CA ILE A 23 -6.22 9.21 0.38
C ILE A 23 -7.36 10.12 0.87
N ARG A 24 -7.49 11.30 0.26
CA ARG A 24 -8.56 12.27 0.60
C ARG A 24 -9.95 11.71 0.33
N GLU A 25 -10.14 10.96 -0.75
CA GLU A 25 -11.38 10.27 -1.05
C GLU A 25 -11.70 9.21 0.00
N GLN A 26 -10.72 8.41 0.43
CA GLN A 26 -10.92 7.43 1.49
C GLN A 26 -11.31 8.09 2.82
N LEU A 27 -10.63 9.16 3.22
CA LEU A 27 -10.99 9.93 4.41
C LEU A 27 -12.42 10.45 4.33
N LYS A 28 -12.81 11.03 3.19
CA LYS A 28 -14.11 11.66 3.02
C LYS A 28 -15.25 10.64 2.91
N TYR A 29 -15.13 9.67 2.02
CA TYR A 29 -16.22 8.78 1.62
C TYR A 29 -16.30 7.51 2.47
N THR A 30 -15.18 7.04 3.01
CA THR A 30 -15.15 5.84 3.86
C THR A 30 -15.17 6.21 5.34
N GLN A 31 -14.42 7.23 5.76
CA GLN A 31 -14.26 7.58 7.18
C GLN A 31 -15.10 8.80 7.62
N GLY A 32 -15.62 9.60 6.68
CA GLY A 32 -16.46 10.75 6.98
C GLY A 32 -15.72 11.95 7.57
N VAL A 33 -14.40 12.04 7.40
CA VAL A 33 -13.55 13.12 7.95
C VAL A 33 -12.84 13.88 6.85
N THR A 34 -12.55 15.16 7.07
CA THR A 34 -11.67 15.94 6.19
C THR A 34 -10.20 15.75 6.58
N PRO A 35 -9.23 16.02 5.68
CA PRO A 35 -7.82 16.00 6.05
C PRO A 35 -7.47 16.88 7.25
N GLN A 36 -8.20 18.00 7.45
CA GLN A 36 -8.00 18.91 8.58
C GLN A 36 -8.51 18.35 9.91
N GLN A 37 -9.44 17.40 9.88
CA GLN A 37 -10.01 16.75 11.06
C GLN A 37 -9.37 15.38 11.33
N ALA A 38 -8.71 14.80 10.32
CA ALA A 38 -8.13 13.47 10.39
C ALA A 38 -6.95 13.41 11.36
N THR A 39 -6.88 12.30 12.10
CA THR A 39 -5.71 11.92 12.89
C THR A 39 -4.69 11.16 12.03
N ALA A 40 -3.47 10.97 12.54
CA ALA A 40 -2.48 10.13 11.88
C ALA A 40 -2.99 8.69 11.63
N SER A 41 -3.81 8.16 12.54
CA SER A 41 -4.43 6.84 12.39
C SER A 41 -5.47 6.81 11.27
N ASP A 42 -6.28 7.86 11.11
CA ASP A 42 -7.25 7.97 10.01
C ASP A 42 -6.55 7.99 8.66
N VAL A 43 -5.47 8.80 8.56
CA VAL A 43 -4.63 8.87 7.36
C VAL A 43 -3.92 7.55 7.08
N TYR A 44 -3.44 6.86 8.11
CA TYR A 44 -2.87 5.52 7.98
C TYR A 44 -3.87 4.54 7.36
N VAL A 45 -5.10 4.47 7.91
CA VAL A 45 -6.15 3.57 7.39
C VAL A 45 -6.51 3.94 5.95
N ALA A 46 -6.61 5.23 5.64
CA ALA A 46 -6.92 5.72 4.30
C ALA A 46 -5.80 5.37 3.29
N ALA A 47 -4.54 5.58 3.66
CA ALA A 47 -3.39 5.23 2.84
C ALA A 47 -3.28 3.72 2.63
N ALA A 48 -3.46 2.91 3.67
CA ALA A 48 -3.47 1.45 3.54
C ALA A 48 -4.56 0.97 2.58
N ALA A 49 -5.75 1.57 2.63
CA ALA A 49 -6.83 1.27 1.68
C ALA A 49 -6.48 1.66 0.24
N ALA A 50 -5.87 2.83 0.04
CA ALA A 50 -5.40 3.29 -1.27
C ALA A 50 -4.31 2.35 -1.84
N VAL A 51 -3.27 2.03 -1.07
CA VAL A 51 -2.21 1.08 -1.48
C VAL A 51 -2.80 -0.29 -1.82
N ARG A 52 -3.74 -0.79 -1.00
CA ARG A 52 -4.41 -2.07 -1.25
C ARG A 52 -5.10 -2.09 -2.61
N ARG A 53 -5.73 -0.99 -3.03
CA ARG A 53 -6.38 -0.89 -4.35
C ARG A 53 -5.39 -1.15 -5.49
N HIS A 54 -4.16 -0.63 -5.40
CA HIS A 54 -3.12 -0.86 -6.39
C HIS A 54 -2.57 -2.31 -6.37
N LEU A 55 -2.56 -2.96 -5.22
CA LEU A 55 -2.11 -4.35 -5.08
C LEU A 55 -3.17 -5.38 -5.50
N VAL A 56 -4.46 -5.06 -5.38
CA VAL A 56 -5.57 -5.99 -5.70
C VAL A 56 -5.53 -6.40 -7.17
N ASP A 57 -5.20 -5.51 -8.09
CA ASP A 57 -5.14 -5.83 -9.52
C ASP A 57 -4.06 -6.88 -9.83
N ALA A 58 -2.87 -6.73 -9.24
CA ALA A 58 -1.79 -7.70 -9.34
C ALA A 58 -2.17 -9.05 -8.71
N TRP A 59 -2.88 -9.02 -7.57
CA TRP A 59 -3.35 -10.22 -6.90
C TRP A 59 -4.41 -10.96 -7.73
N MET A 60 -5.38 -10.25 -8.30
CA MET A 60 -6.43 -10.84 -9.14
C MET A 60 -5.86 -11.49 -10.40
N LYS A 61 -4.86 -10.87 -11.03
CA LYS A 61 -4.12 -11.48 -12.15
C LYS A 61 -3.46 -12.79 -11.72
N THR A 62 -2.74 -12.78 -10.60
CA THR A 62 -2.05 -13.98 -10.07
C THR A 62 -3.04 -15.10 -9.76
N GLN A 63 -4.20 -14.79 -9.17
CA GLN A 63 -5.25 -15.78 -8.89
C GLN A 63 -5.79 -16.40 -10.18
N LYS A 64 -6.05 -15.59 -11.21
CA LYS A 64 -6.52 -16.08 -12.51
C LYS A 64 -5.50 -17.00 -13.18
N ASP A 65 -4.22 -16.65 -13.12
CA ASP A 65 -3.14 -17.45 -13.68
C ASP A 65 -2.98 -18.78 -12.93
N MET A 66 -3.12 -18.78 -11.59
CA MET A 66 -3.12 -20.01 -10.78
C MET A 66 -4.29 -20.94 -11.08
N VAL A 67 -5.49 -20.41 -11.35
CA VAL A 67 -6.68 -21.24 -11.66
C VAL A 67 -6.65 -21.75 -13.10
N SER A 68 -6.14 -20.95 -14.03
CA SER A 68 -6.11 -21.31 -15.46
C SER A 68 -4.90 -22.15 -15.87
N GLY A 69 -3.79 -22.04 -15.15
CA GLY A 69 -2.62 -22.88 -15.32
C GLY A 69 -2.67 -24.11 -14.42
N ASP A 70 -2.13 -25.23 -14.89
CA ASP A 70 -1.95 -26.48 -14.13
C ASP A 70 -0.80 -26.32 -13.10
N THR A 71 -0.90 -25.29 -12.26
CA THR A 71 0.19 -24.80 -11.40
C THR A 71 0.14 -25.55 -10.08
N LYS A 72 1.22 -26.25 -9.73
CA LYS A 72 1.35 -26.89 -8.42
C LYS A 72 1.40 -25.83 -7.32
N ALA A 73 0.44 -25.85 -6.41
CA ALA A 73 0.41 -24.96 -5.25
C ALA A 73 1.30 -25.51 -4.12
N VAL A 74 2.05 -24.62 -3.46
CA VAL A 74 2.82 -24.93 -2.25
C VAL A 74 2.12 -24.26 -1.06
N GLY A 75 1.66 -25.06 -0.10
CA GLY A 75 1.07 -24.55 1.14
C GLY A 75 2.11 -24.49 2.26
N TYR A 76 2.31 -23.31 2.85
CA TYR A 76 3.18 -23.13 4.01
C TYR A 76 2.33 -23.10 5.28
N LEU A 77 2.51 -24.07 6.18
CA LEU A 77 1.81 -24.14 7.46
C LEU A 77 2.79 -23.81 8.58
N SER A 78 2.55 -22.70 9.29
CA SER A 78 3.33 -22.27 10.44
C SER A 78 2.40 -22.00 11.63
N ALA A 79 2.87 -22.29 12.84
CA ALA A 79 2.17 -21.99 14.08
C ALA A 79 2.22 -20.49 14.44
N GLU A 80 3.23 -19.78 13.91
CA GLU A 80 3.46 -18.36 14.16
C GLU A 80 3.84 -17.65 12.85
N PHE A 81 3.27 -16.47 12.63
CA PHE A 81 3.61 -15.58 11.52
C PHE A 81 3.79 -14.17 12.08
N LEU A 82 5.03 -13.73 12.28
CA LEU A 82 5.31 -12.33 12.57
C LEU A 82 5.24 -11.52 11.28
N MET A 83 4.08 -10.93 11.01
CA MET A 83 3.91 -10.07 9.86
C MET A 83 4.62 -8.71 10.05
N GLY A 84 4.66 -8.16 11.28
CA GLY A 84 5.23 -6.83 11.55
C GLY A 84 4.38 -5.71 10.92
N LYS A 85 4.92 -4.48 10.85
CA LYS A 85 4.27 -3.35 10.16
C LYS A 85 4.17 -3.61 8.65
N GLN A 86 2.96 -3.57 8.10
CA GLN A 86 2.63 -3.92 6.73
C GLN A 86 2.64 -2.74 5.77
N LEU A 87 2.33 -1.52 6.22
CA LEU A 87 2.16 -0.39 5.30
C LEU A 87 3.43 -0.09 4.50
N SER A 88 4.59 -0.06 5.18
CA SER A 88 5.87 0.20 4.52
C SER A 88 6.21 -0.86 3.48
N ASN A 89 5.96 -2.15 3.79
CA ASN A 89 6.19 -3.25 2.86
C ASN A 89 5.21 -3.21 1.68
N ALA A 90 3.95 -2.87 1.93
CA ALA A 90 2.94 -2.74 0.88
C ALA A 90 3.27 -1.58 -0.07
N LEU A 91 3.68 -0.43 0.46
CA LEU A 91 4.14 0.72 -0.33
C LEU A 91 5.34 0.37 -1.19
N LEU A 92 6.34 -0.32 -0.63
CA LEU A 92 7.53 -0.75 -1.36
C LEU A 92 7.17 -1.71 -2.51
N ASN A 93 6.35 -2.72 -2.23
CA ASN A 93 5.93 -3.72 -3.22
C ASN A 93 5.03 -3.11 -4.32
N ALA A 94 4.25 -2.07 -3.99
CA ALA A 94 3.46 -1.33 -4.95
C ALA A 94 4.26 -0.25 -5.71
N GLY A 95 5.50 0.04 -5.30
CA GLY A 95 6.30 1.12 -5.87
C GLY A 95 5.74 2.52 -5.58
N LEU A 96 5.09 2.70 -4.42
CA LEU A 96 4.36 3.90 -4.02
C LEU A 96 5.02 4.70 -2.88
N THR A 97 6.20 4.31 -2.41
CA THR A 97 6.85 4.92 -1.23
C THR A 97 7.06 6.43 -1.39
N GLU A 98 7.63 6.87 -2.52
CA GLU A 98 7.88 8.31 -2.76
C GLU A 98 6.57 9.09 -2.90
N GLN A 99 5.58 8.50 -3.58
CA GLN A 99 4.27 9.10 -3.78
C GLN A 99 3.53 9.27 -2.46
N PHE A 100 3.63 8.29 -1.58
CA PHE A 100 3.08 8.36 -0.23
C PHE A 100 3.72 9.48 0.58
N ASP A 101 5.06 9.56 0.60
CA ASP A 101 5.78 10.57 1.38
C ASP A 101 5.37 12.00 0.97
N ASP A 102 5.23 12.26 -0.33
CA ASP A 102 4.83 13.57 -0.84
C ASP A 102 3.33 13.83 -0.66
N ALA A 103 2.49 12.80 -0.84
CA ALA A 103 1.04 12.91 -0.70
C ALA A 103 0.64 13.28 0.73
N VAL A 104 1.18 12.59 1.73
CA VAL A 104 0.82 12.84 3.14
C VAL A 104 1.34 14.19 3.62
N LYS A 105 2.52 14.64 3.15
CA LYS A 105 3.02 16.01 3.39
C LYS A 105 2.08 17.06 2.80
N THR A 106 1.58 16.83 1.58
CA THR A 106 0.60 17.72 0.93
C THR A 106 -0.73 17.78 1.70
N LEU A 107 -1.09 16.69 2.40
CA LEU A 107 -2.24 16.65 3.30
C LEU A 107 -1.98 17.27 4.69
N GLY A 108 -0.73 17.66 4.98
CA GLY A 108 -0.33 18.31 6.23
C GLY A 108 0.19 17.37 7.31
N PHE A 109 0.63 16.16 6.95
CA PHE A 109 1.12 15.13 7.88
C PHE A 109 2.58 14.77 7.61
N GLU A 110 3.28 14.33 8.66
CA GLU A 110 4.62 13.77 8.53
C GLU A 110 4.55 12.26 8.20
N PRO A 111 5.23 11.76 7.15
CA PRO A 111 5.10 10.36 6.73
C PRO A 111 5.42 9.35 7.83
N GLN A 112 6.47 9.63 8.61
CA GLN A 112 6.88 8.77 9.72
C GLN A 112 5.77 8.62 10.77
N GLN A 113 5.03 9.69 11.07
CA GLN A 113 3.92 9.63 12.03
C GLN A 113 2.79 8.73 11.55
N ILE A 114 2.57 8.66 10.23
CA ILE A 114 1.55 7.79 9.64
C ILE A 114 1.97 6.32 9.69
N VAL A 115 3.24 6.02 9.39
CA VAL A 115 3.79 4.65 9.49
C VAL A 115 3.81 4.18 10.95
N ASP A 116 4.12 5.07 11.88
CA ASP A 116 4.15 4.73 13.31
C ASP A 116 2.74 4.54 13.89
N ALA A 117 1.72 5.18 13.30
CA ALA A 117 0.31 4.99 13.67
C ALA A 117 -0.24 3.60 13.32
N GLU A 118 0.49 2.80 12.54
CA GLU A 118 0.16 1.39 12.30
C GLU A 118 0.20 0.60 13.61
N TYR A 119 -0.97 0.16 14.06
CA TYR A 119 -1.12 -0.72 15.21
C TYR A 119 -0.44 -2.07 14.93
N GLU A 120 0.55 -2.44 15.75
CA GLU A 120 1.16 -3.76 15.66
C GLU A 120 0.16 -4.84 16.11
N PRO A 121 -0.20 -5.81 15.24
CA PRO A 121 -0.97 -6.95 15.69
C PRO A 121 -0.08 -7.81 16.60
N GLY A 122 -0.26 -7.65 17.91
CA GLY A 122 0.18 -8.56 18.97
C GLY A 122 -1.00 -9.33 19.53
#